data_AF-A0A098E8H1-F1
#
_entry.id   AF-A0A098E8H1-F1
#
_cell.length_a   1.000
_cell.length_b   1.000
_cell.length_c   1.000
_cell.angle_alpha   90.00
_cell.angle_beta   90.00
_cell.angle_gamma   90.00
#
_symmetry.space_group_name_H-M   'P 1'
#
loop_
_entity.id
_entity.type
_entity.pdbx_description
1 polymer ?
#
loop_
_entity_poly.entity_id
_entity_poly.type
_entity_poly.pdbx_seq_one_letter_code
_entity_poly.pdbx_strand_id
1 'polypeptide(L)'
;MKDAKTTYAQSSDIKSRTYLEYRRDMKQKAIAELEILHWLKNKLSQKDKNIIVEKYGGDKYLWFLRKGGITREPDFVITCPNLKEEYLEFQYAKEELKNYDFKVSKITPKSKKLKKENTKILYLIKPTAKFALIELEWIVRNSVKTVAAAWGNAPVYRVPSEKFNELLEEDKNLIKVCDVIDKKINILDFQHATIDISKNQLSYLLQKIIDEKQIVKIMPNALDGFFKVCFILDNLEKIPENVNMWLVYLLSYADQKLNSYDLFKLVYCLDFLYPKTKLRKNELDLAVKKIKLIMEQIKSFAKDDGSYYSDKSISPLEDTRYCLFCINIIEDLTQDIIFYYGNDSLKLITRIYENTKDIDKTYSFINE
;
A
#
# COMPACT_ATOMS: atom_id res chain seq x y z
N MET A 1 -14.59 -21.73 -7.26
CA MET A 1 -13.28 -22.11 -6.69
C MET A 1 -12.84 -20.96 -5.79
N LYS A 2 -12.70 -21.17 -4.47
CA LYS A 2 -12.22 -20.12 -3.56
C LYS A 2 -10.80 -19.71 -3.99
N ASP A 3 -10.59 -18.43 -4.29
CA ASP A 3 -9.27 -17.91 -4.61
C ASP A 3 -8.38 -18.12 -3.37
N ALA A 4 -7.18 -18.67 -3.56
CA ALA A 4 -6.23 -18.93 -2.47
C ALA A 4 -5.89 -17.64 -1.69
N LYS A 5 -6.19 -16.47 -2.27
CA LYS A 5 -5.98 -15.12 -1.72
C LYS A 5 -6.95 -14.72 -0.60
N THR A 6 -8.24 -15.03 -0.69
CA THR A 6 -9.20 -14.79 0.42
C THR A 6 -8.92 -15.71 1.61
N THR A 7 -8.32 -16.87 1.35
CA THR A 7 -7.98 -17.82 2.41
C THR A 7 -6.82 -17.32 3.28
N TYR A 8 -5.95 -16.42 2.80
CA TYR A 8 -4.83 -15.88 3.59
C TYR A 8 -5.11 -14.56 4.33
N ALA A 9 -5.98 -13.70 3.82
CA ALA A 9 -6.53 -12.61 4.65
C ALA A 9 -7.17 -13.18 5.94
N GLN A 10 -7.79 -14.36 5.84
CA GLN A 10 -8.35 -15.10 6.97
C GLN A 10 -7.36 -16.05 7.70
N SER A 11 -6.19 -16.36 7.14
CA SER A 11 -5.20 -17.28 7.75
C SER A 11 -3.85 -16.67 8.12
N SER A 12 -3.68 -15.36 7.95
CA SER A 12 -2.70 -14.61 8.75
C SER A 12 -3.14 -14.64 10.22
N ASP A 13 -2.19 -14.65 11.17
CA ASP A 13 -2.38 -14.82 12.62
C ASP A 13 -3.27 -13.75 13.32
N ILE A 14 -4.07 -12.99 12.57
CA ILE A 14 -5.01 -11.96 13.04
C ILE A 14 -6.34 -12.15 12.28
N LYS A 15 -7.16 -13.11 12.74
CA LYS A 15 -8.36 -13.67 12.08
C LYS A 15 -9.57 -12.72 11.89
N SER A 16 -9.43 -11.40 11.98
CA SER A 16 -10.59 -10.48 11.98
C SER A 16 -10.55 -9.33 10.98
N ARG A 17 -9.54 -9.24 10.10
CA ARG A 17 -9.39 -8.09 9.18
C ARG A 17 -10.16 -8.28 7.88
N THR A 18 -10.82 -7.22 7.42
CA THR A 18 -11.34 -7.09 6.07
C THR A 18 -10.21 -6.94 5.05
N TYR A 19 -10.49 -7.24 3.79
CA TYR A 19 -9.52 -7.05 2.69
C TYR A 19 -9.02 -5.60 2.57
N LEU A 20 -9.89 -4.62 2.84
CA LEU A 20 -9.56 -3.19 2.79
C LEU A 20 -8.61 -2.78 3.94
N GLU A 21 -8.85 -3.26 5.16
CA GLU A 21 -7.95 -3.04 6.30
C GLU A 21 -6.58 -3.68 6.06
N TYR A 22 -6.56 -4.89 5.51
CA TYR A 22 -5.31 -5.55 5.13
C TYR A 22 -4.53 -4.74 4.10
N ARG A 23 -5.19 -4.19 3.08
CA ARG A 23 -4.55 -3.35 2.07
C ARG A 23 -3.98 -2.06 2.68
N ARG A 24 -4.69 -1.41 3.60
CA ARG A 24 -4.19 -0.24 4.33
C ARG A 24 -2.88 -0.57 5.06
N ASP A 25 -2.88 -1.66 5.83
CA ASP A 25 -1.70 -2.05 6.61
C ASP A 25 -0.50 -2.40 5.72
N MET A 26 -0.74 -3.08 4.59
CA MET A 26 0.31 -3.34 3.60
C MET A 26 0.84 -2.04 2.98
N LYS A 27 -0.02 -1.07 2.71
CA LYS A 27 0.41 0.25 2.21
C LYS A 27 1.26 1.02 3.22
N GLN A 28 0.98 0.93 4.53
CA GLN A 28 1.84 1.55 5.54
C GLN A 28 3.27 0.99 5.49
N LYS A 29 3.42 -0.34 5.33
CA LYS A 29 4.74 -0.98 5.15
C LYS A 29 5.41 -0.51 3.86
N ALA A 30 4.65 -0.49 2.77
CA ALA A 30 5.10 -0.04 1.46
C ALA A 30 5.64 1.39 1.45
N ILE A 31 4.94 2.32 2.09
CA ILE A 31 5.39 3.72 2.24
C ILE A 31 6.77 3.73 2.88
N ALA A 32 6.94 3.05 4.01
CA ALA A 32 8.19 3.06 4.75
C ALA A 32 9.36 2.49 3.92
N GLU A 33 9.17 1.36 3.24
CA GLU A 33 10.20 0.76 2.41
C GLU A 33 10.61 1.64 1.22
N LEU A 34 9.65 2.24 0.53
CA LEU A 34 9.92 3.03 -0.67
C LEU A 34 10.63 4.34 -0.35
N GLU A 35 10.26 4.99 0.76
CA GLU A 35 10.98 6.18 1.22
C GLU A 35 12.39 5.83 1.72
N ILE A 36 12.54 4.71 2.44
CA ILE A 36 13.84 4.24 2.92
C ILE A 36 14.75 3.81 1.79
N LEU A 37 14.22 3.22 0.71
CA LEU A 37 15.01 2.80 -0.45
C LEU A 37 15.83 3.95 -1.03
N HIS A 38 15.27 5.17 -1.10
CA HIS A 38 16.00 6.32 -1.62
C HIS A 38 17.15 6.73 -0.69
N TRP A 39 16.90 6.77 0.62
CA TRP A 39 17.95 7.04 1.60
C TRP A 39 19.04 5.96 1.59
N LEU A 40 18.65 4.68 1.51
CA LEU A 40 19.57 3.54 1.49
C LEU A 40 20.48 3.57 0.26
N LYS A 41 19.92 3.88 -0.92
CA LYS A 41 20.69 4.13 -2.14
C LYS A 41 21.76 5.20 -1.92
N ASN A 42 21.37 6.35 -1.38
CA ASN A 42 22.29 7.46 -1.13
C ASN A 42 23.38 7.06 -0.12
N LYS A 43 23.00 6.43 1.00
CA LYS A 43 23.91 5.99 2.05
C LYS A 43 24.96 4.99 1.56
N LEU A 44 24.56 4.02 0.74
CA LEU A 44 25.49 3.02 0.19
C LEU A 44 26.33 3.58 -0.96
N SER A 45 25.76 4.46 -1.79
CA SER A 45 26.52 5.12 -2.86
C SER A 45 27.66 6.02 -2.37
N GLN A 46 27.58 6.51 -1.12
CA GLN A 46 28.68 7.22 -0.46
C GLN A 46 29.88 6.32 -0.18
N LYS A 47 29.65 5.01 0.02
CA LYS A 47 30.71 4.01 0.22
C LYS A 47 31.29 3.54 -1.11
N ASP A 48 30.42 3.23 -2.08
CA ASP A 48 30.82 2.88 -3.45
C ASP A 48 29.69 3.25 -4.42
N LYS A 49 30.02 4.11 -5.39
CA LYS A 49 29.08 4.61 -6.40
C LYS A 49 28.55 3.54 -7.34
N ASN A 50 29.22 2.39 -7.43
CA ASN A 50 28.80 1.30 -8.29
C ASN A 50 27.82 0.34 -7.60
N ILE A 51 27.52 0.55 -6.31
CA ILE A 51 26.50 -0.21 -5.60
C ILE A 51 25.12 0.13 -6.16
N ILE A 52 24.40 -0.89 -6.60
CA ILE A 52 23.01 -0.79 -7.02
C ILE A 52 22.15 -1.36 -5.89
N VAL A 53 21.16 -0.58 -5.46
CA VAL A 53 20.16 -1.03 -4.47
C VAL A 53 18.81 -1.02 -5.15
N GLU A 54 18.09 -2.14 -5.10
CA GLU A 54 16.76 -2.23 -5.65
C GLU A 54 15.78 -2.78 -4.63
N LYS A 55 14.50 -2.45 -4.83
CA LYS A 55 13.44 -3.22 -4.20
C LYS A 55 13.46 -4.66 -4.73
N TYR A 56 13.32 -5.61 -3.84
CA TYR A 56 13.30 -7.03 -4.13
C TYR A 56 12.01 -7.66 -3.60
N GLY A 57 11.72 -8.89 -4.00
CA GLY A 57 10.46 -9.55 -3.65
C GLY A 57 9.37 -9.49 -4.71
N GLY A 58 8.28 -10.25 -4.49
CA GLY A 58 7.07 -10.20 -5.32
C GLY A 58 6.28 -8.89 -5.18
N ASP A 59 6.71 -8.04 -4.25
CA ASP A 59 6.29 -6.67 -4.01
C ASP A 59 7.30 -5.63 -4.58
N LYS A 60 8.23 -6.05 -5.46
CA LYS A 60 9.16 -5.18 -6.20
C LYS A 60 8.47 -4.02 -6.93
N TYR A 61 7.18 -4.16 -7.24
CA TYR A 61 6.33 -3.12 -7.83
C TYR A 61 5.38 -2.58 -6.76
N LEU A 62 5.10 -1.27 -6.81
CA LEU A 62 4.14 -0.61 -5.92
C LEU A 62 2.80 -1.38 -5.86
N TRP A 63 2.24 -1.46 -4.66
CA TRP A 63 1.67 -2.70 -4.12
C TRP A 63 0.23 -3.03 -4.54
N PHE A 64 -0.14 -4.28 -4.24
CA PHE A 64 -1.44 -4.91 -4.48
C PHE A 64 -1.76 -5.18 -5.95
N LEU A 65 -0.75 -5.67 -6.65
CA LEU A 65 -0.91 -6.31 -7.94
C LEU A 65 -2.08 -7.33 -7.89
N ARG A 66 -2.99 -7.31 -8.89
CA ARG A 66 -4.20 -8.17 -9.05
C ARG A 66 -3.97 -9.66 -8.77
N LYS A 67 -2.75 -10.15 -8.91
CA LYS A 67 -2.36 -11.55 -8.66
C LYS A 67 -1.33 -11.72 -7.55
N GLY A 68 -1.17 -10.70 -6.71
CA GLY A 68 -0.22 -10.67 -5.62
C GLY A 68 -0.37 -11.86 -4.67
N GLY A 69 0.78 -12.32 -4.20
CA GLY A 69 0.95 -13.30 -3.13
C GLY A 69 2.05 -12.80 -2.20
N ILE A 70 1.99 -13.18 -0.93
CA ILE A 70 3.05 -12.85 0.02
C ILE A 70 4.28 -13.65 -0.39
N THR A 71 5.32 -12.97 -0.86
CA THR A 71 6.63 -13.58 -1.05
C THR A 71 7.39 -13.64 0.27
N ARG A 72 8.23 -14.67 0.42
CA ARG A 72 9.19 -14.76 1.53
C ARG A 72 10.57 -14.21 1.13
N GLU A 73 10.60 -13.46 0.04
CA GLU A 73 11.79 -12.82 -0.47
C GLU A 73 12.10 -11.56 0.37
N PRO A 74 13.38 -11.21 0.53
CA PRO A 74 13.78 -9.98 1.22
C PRO A 74 13.27 -8.72 0.53
N ASP A 75 13.12 -7.62 1.27
CA ASP A 75 12.56 -6.37 0.78
C ASP A 75 13.51 -5.61 -0.17
N PHE A 76 14.83 -5.74 0.01
CA PHE A 76 15.83 -5.13 -0.88
C PHE A 76 16.93 -6.11 -1.31
N VAL A 77 17.51 -5.83 -2.47
CA VAL A 77 18.74 -6.46 -2.96
C VAL A 77 19.80 -5.39 -3.20
N ILE A 78 21.03 -5.71 -2.83
CA ILE A 78 22.21 -4.89 -3.05
C ILE A 78 23.13 -5.68 -3.99
N THR A 79 23.42 -5.09 -5.15
CA THR A 79 24.32 -5.64 -6.16
C THR A 79 25.57 -4.79 -6.22
N CYS A 80 26.72 -5.42 -6.02
CA CYS A 80 28.04 -4.82 -6.17
C CYS A 80 28.71 -5.40 -7.43
N PRO A 81 29.40 -4.60 -8.27
CA PRO A 81 29.87 -5.04 -9.59
C PRO A 81 30.78 -6.28 -9.59
N ASN A 82 31.44 -6.57 -8.46
CA ASN A 82 32.43 -7.65 -8.34
C ASN A 82 32.20 -8.56 -7.11
N LEU A 83 31.02 -8.53 -6.49
CA LEU A 83 30.73 -9.32 -5.29
C LEU A 83 29.38 -10.04 -5.39
N LYS A 84 29.19 -10.99 -4.47
CA LYS A 84 27.94 -11.70 -4.26
C LYS A 84 26.84 -10.72 -3.83
N GLU A 85 25.62 -10.91 -4.34
CA GLU A 85 24.46 -10.14 -3.93
C GLU A 85 24.25 -10.22 -2.41
N GLU A 86 23.93 -9.09 -1.79
CA GLU A 86 23.45 -9.03 -0.41
C GLU A 86 21.96 -8.71 -0.41
N TYR A 87 21.24 -9.22 0.58
CA TYR A 87 19.80 -8.99 0.71
C TYR A 87 19.48 -8.32 2.04
N LEU A 88 18.49 -7.44 2.05
CA LEU A 88 18.02 -6.79 3.26
C LEU A 88 16.54 -7.05 3.48
N GLU A 89 16.20 -7.42 4.71
CA GLU A 89 14.83 -7.37 5.22
C GLU A 89 14.70 -6.09 6.05
N PHE A 90 13.70 -5.27 5.73
CA PHE A 90 13.42 -4.02 6.39
C PHE A 90 12.45 -4.19 7.55
N GLN A 91 12.81 -3.64 8.70
CA GLN A 91 11.96 -3.55 9.88
C GLN A 91 12.12 -2.19 10.52
N TYR A 92 11.07 -1.70 11.17
CA TYR A 92 11.15 -0.45 11.90
C TYR A 92 10.29 -0.46 13.16
N ALA A 93 10.72 0.29 14.16
CA ALA A 93 9.96 0.58 15.37
C ALA A 93 9.36 1.99 15.29
N LYS A 94 8.09 2.11 15.70
CA LYS A 94 7.38 3.40 15.81
C LYS A 94 7.73 4.15 17.10
N GLU A 95 8.30 3.45 18.08
CA GLU A 95 8.73 3.94 19.38
C GLU A 95 10.03 3.23 19.81
N GLU A 96 10.72 3.74 20.82
CA GLU A 96 11.81 3.00 21.46
C GLU A 96 11.24 1.88 22.32
N LEU A 97 11.74 0.66 22.12
CA LEU A 97 11.22 -0.53 22.78
C LEU A 97 12.23 -1.04 23.80
N LYS A 98 11.74 -1.55 24.94
CA LYS A 98 12.58 -2.29 25.91
C LYS A 98 13.20 -3.54 25.30
N ASN A 99 12.52 -4.13 24.33
CA ASN A 99 12.96 -5.32 23.63
C ASN A 99 12.55 -5.26 22.16
N TYR A 100 13.45 -5.69 21.28
CA TYR A 100 13.23 -5.75 19.84
C TYR A 100 13.02 -7.21 19.41
N ASP A 101 11.83 -7.49 18.89
CA ASP A 101 11.43 -8.84 18.50
C ASP A 101 11.66 -9.07 17.00
N PHE A 102 12.21 -10.23 16.64
CA PHE A 102 12.43 -10.66 15.27
C PHE A 102 11.76 -12.01 15.05
N LYS A 103 10.81 -12.11 14.10
CA LYS A 103 10.11 -13.38 13.83
C LYS A 103 11.11 -14.49 13.50
N VAL A 104 11.01 -15.63 14.19
CA VAL A 104 11.88 -16.79 13.96
C VAL A 104 11.83 -17.24 12.50
N SER A 105 10.65 -17.17 11.87
CA SER A 105 10.46 -17.49 10.45
C SER A 105 11.26 -16.61 9.49
N LYS A 106 11.61 -15.38 9.91
CA LYS A 106 12.44 -14.45 9.14
C LYS A 106 13.94 -14.62 9.44
N ILE A 107 14.32 -15.10 10.62
CA ILE A 107 15.74 -15.22 11.02
C ILE A 107 16.31 -16.62 10.73
N THR A 108 15.61 -17.68 11.12
CA THR A 108 16.03 -19.08 10.92
C THR A 108 14.93 -19.87 10.22
N PRO A 109 14.90 -19.92 8.87
CA PRO A 109 13.88 -20.65 8.13
C PRO A 109 14.00 -22.16 8.35
N LYS A 110 12.87 -22.87 8.31
CA LYS A 110 12.82 -24.35 8.46
C LYS A 110 13.48 -25.13 7.32
N SER A 111 13.95 -24.49 6.24
CA SER A 111 14.71 -25.15 5.17
C SER A 111 15.76 -24.22 4.53
N LYS A 112 16.94 -24.77 4.21
CA LYS A 112 18.04 -24.04 3.52
C LYS A 112 17.68 -23.50 2.14
N LYS A 113 16.63 -24.02 1.48
CA LYS A 113 16.16 -23.56 0.15
C LYS A 113 15.40 -22.22 0.17
N LEU A 114 15.01 -21.71 1.35
CA LEU A 114 13.99 -20.67 1.45
C LEU A 114 14.50 -19.26 1.75
N LYS A 115 15.77 -19.09 2.13
CA LYS A 115 16.36 -17.77 2.34
C LYS A 115 17.70 -17.70 1.63
N LYS A 116 17.90 -16.65 0.87
CA LYS A 116 19.15 -16.45 0.14
C LYS A 116 20.28 -16.17 1.13
N GLU A 117 21.43 -16.78 0.89
CA GLU A 117 22.65 -16.53 1.67
C GLU A 117 22.95 -15.02 1.69
N ASN A 118 23.56 -14.52 2.76
CA ASN A 118 23.89 -13.09 2.95
C ASN A 118 22.68 -12.15 3.12
N THR A 119 21.61 -12.58 3.80
CA THR A 119 20.53 -11.66 4.18
C THR A 119 20.82 -10.99 5.52
N LYS A 120 20.66 -9.67 5.62
CA LYS A 120 20.74 -8.90 6.87
C LYS A 120 19.38 -8.25 7.20
N ILE A 121 19.23 -7.75 8.42
CA ILE A 121 18.11 -6.89 8.79
C ILE A 121 18.55 -5.44 8.70
N LEU A 122 17.85 -4.62 7.92
CA LEU A 122 17.88 -3.17 8.06
C LEU A 122 16.82 -2.78 9.09
N TYR A 123 17.24 -2.36 10.27
CA TYR A 123 16.35 -1.93 11.32
C TYR A 123 16.38 -0.41 11.49
N LEU A 124 15.21 0.22 11.62
CA LEU A 124 15.06 1.66 11.86
C LEU A 124 14.28 1.90 13.16
N ILE A 125 14.79 2.74 14.05
CA ILE A 125 14.02 3.32 15.15
C ILE A 125 13.58 4.71 14.70
N LYS A 126 12.31 4.84 14.31
CA LYS A 126 11.81 6.07 13.67
C LYS A 126 11.96 7.33 14.54
N PRO A 127 11.57 7.34 15.83
CA PRO A 127 11.61 8.56 16.63
C PRO A 127 13.01 9.17 16.78
N THR A 128 14.03 8.32 16.87
CA THR A 128 15.42 8.75 17.04
C THR A 128 16.18 8.82 15.72
N ALA A 129 15.54 8.43 14.61
CA ALA A 129 16.15 8.29 13.29
C ALA A 129 17.49 7.51 13.32
N LYS A 130 17.55 6.50 14.19
CA LYS A 130 18.68 5.58 14.33
C LYS A 130 18.43 4.32 13.54
N PHE A 131 19.47 3.76 12.94
CA PHE A 131 19.34 2.52 12.17
C PHE A 131 20.46 1.54 12.49
N ALA A 132 20.27 0.29 12.10
CA ALA A 132 21.32 -0.73 12.17
C ALA A 132 21.20 -1.70 10.98
N LEU A 133 22.34 -2.16 10.49
CA LEU A 133 22.43 -3.31 9.56
C LEU A 133 22.91 -4.52 10.35
N ILE A 134 22.05 -5.52 10.52
CA ILE A 134 22.24 -6.57 11.52
C ILE A 134 22.34 -7.93 10.84
N GLU A 135 23.44 -8.63 11.09
CA GLU A 135 23.61 -10.02 10.68
C GLU A 135 22.66 -10.95 11.45
N LEU A 136 22.12 -11.97 10.78
CA LEU A 136 21.15 -12.89 11.41
C LEU A 136 21.80 -13.68 12.56
N GLU A 137 23.08 -14.05 12.41
CA GLU A 137 23.86 -14.75 13.42
C GLU A 137 24.08 -13.88 14.66
N TRP A 138 24.15 -12.55 14.49
CA TRP A 138 24.22 -11.64 15.63
C TRP A 138 22.90 -11.66 16.41
N ILE A 139 21.76 -11.63 15.72
CA ILE A 139 20.42 -11.70 16.36
C ILE A 139 20.29 -13.00 17.14
N VAL A 140 20.66 -14.14 16.55
CA VAL A 140 20.56 -15.45 17.22
C VAL A 140 21.44 -15.51 18.48
N ARG A 141 22.66 -14.95 18.45
CA ARG A 141 23.59 -14.98 19.61
C ARG A 141 23.19 -14.02 20.72
N ASN A 142 22.48 -12.93 20.41
CA ASN A 142 22.18 -11.86 21.36
C ASN A 142 20.71 -11.80 21.79
N SER A 143 19.92 -12.82 21.46
CA SER A 143 18.50 -12.88 21.78
C SER A 143 18.12 -14.06 22.65
N VAL A 144 16.91 -14.00 23.20
CA VAL A 144 16.23 -15.13 23.82
C VAL A 144 15.04 -15.53 22.93
N LYS A 145 14.86 -16.82 22.69
CA LYS A 145 13.66 -17.32 21.99
C LYS A 145 12.45 -17.21 22.90
N THR A 146 11.40 -16.56 22.43
CA THR A 146 10.14 -16.37 23.16
C THR A 146 8.98 -16.25 22.18
N VAL A 147 7.81 -15.79 22.66
CA VAL A 147 6.63 -15.49 21.84
C VAL A 147 6.27 -14.01 21.95
N ALA A 148 5.82 -13.44 20.84
CA ALA A 148 5.33 -12.06 20.80
C ALA A 148 3.79 -12.06 20.78
N ALA A 149 3.17 -11.67 21.90
CA ALA A 149 1.72 -11.59 22.02
C ALA A 149 1.09 -10.65 20.99
N ALA A 150 1.74 -9.52 20.71
CA ALA A 150 1.33 -8.55 19.69
C ALA A 150 1.25 -9.14 18.27
N TRP A 151 1.89 -10.30 18.03
CA TRP A 151 1.91 -10.99 16.74
C TRP A 151 1.18 -12.34 16.80
N GLY A 152 0.12 -12.44 17.61
CA GLY A 152 -0.66 -13.67 17.74
C GLY A 152 0.13 -14.81 18.40
N ASN A 153 1.04 -14.48 19.33
CA ASN A 153 1.96 -15.41 19.98
C ASN A 153 2.95 -16.10 19.02
N ALA A 154 3.29 -15.44 17.91
CA ALA A 154 4.30 -15.95 16.99
C ALA A 154 5.67 -16.11 17.69
N PRO A 155 6.45 -17.16 17.35
CA PRO A 155 7.78 -17.35 17.91
C PRO A 155 8.76 -16.28 17.39
N VAL A 156 9.50 -15.67 18.32
CA VAL A 156 10.43 -14.58 18.05
C VAL A 156 11.79 -14.79 18.72
N TYR A 157 12.82 -14.20 18.13
CA TYR A 157 14.07 -13.86 18.80
C TYR A 157 13.90 -12.48 19.42
N ARG A 158 14.00 -12.38 20.75
CA ARG A 158 13.88 -11.13 21.50
C ARG A 158 15.25 -10.61 21.91
N VAL A 159 15.63 -9.44 21.41
CA VAL A 159 16.89 -8.76 21.75
C VAL A 159 16.62 -7.64 22.77
N PRO A 160 17.29 -7.63 23.94
CA PRO A 160 17.18 -6.52 24.90
C PRO A 160 17.68 -5.20 24.31
N SER A 161 17.05 -4.09 24.69
CA SER A 161 17.39 -2.76 24.19
C SER A 161 18.85 -2.37 24.42
N GLU A 162 19.44 -2.79 25.53
CA GLU A 162 20.82 -2.47 25.92
C GLU A 162 21.80 -2.98 24.85
N LYS A 163 21.66 -4.26 24.46
CA LYS A 163 22.47 -4.88 23.41
C LYS A 163 22.14 -4.32 22.02
N PHE A 164 20.87 -4.01 21.78
CA PHE A 164 20.44 -3.52 20.49
C PHE A 164 20.99 -2.11 20.20
N ASN A 165 21.00 -1.25 21.22
CA ASN A 165 21.43 0.13 21.14
C ASN A 165 22.93 0.26 20.81
N GLU A 166 23.74 -0.74 21.15
CA GLU A 166 25.16 -0.80 20.78
C GLU A 166 25.39 -0.88 19.25
N LEU A 167 24.39 -1.35 18.48
CA LEU A 167 24.48 -1.45 17.02
C LEU A 167 23.98 -0.20 16.28
N LEU A 168 23.33 0.71 16.98
CA LEU A 168 22.61 1.81 16.35
C LEU A 168 23.57 2.89 15.83
N GLU A 169 23.42 3.21 14.56
CA GLU A 169 24.06 4.33 13.90
C GLU A 169 23.09 5.51 13.74
N GLU A 170 23.61 6.72 13.84
CA GLU A 170 22.87 7.96 13.60
C GLU A 170 23.07 8.44 12.16
N ASP A 171 22.00 8.92 11.53
CA ASP A 171 22.07 9.61 10.24
C ASP A 171 21.11 10.80 10.20
N LYS A 172 21.65 12.01 10.10
CA LYS A 172 20.87 13.25 10.10
C LYS A 172 19.85 13.32 8.95
N ASN A 173 20.12 12.65 7.82
CA ASN A 173 19.21 12.65 6.68
C ASN A 173 18.01 11.73 6.91
N LEU A 174 18.12 10.76 7.83
CA LEU A 174 17.07 9.79 8.12
C LEU A 174 15.88 10.44 8.86
N ILE A 175 16.12 11.54 9.60
CA ILE A 175 15.07 12.32 10.26
C ILE A 175 14.02 12.79 9.25
N LYS A 176 14.47 13.36 8.12
CA LYS A 176 13.56 13.84 7.06
C LYS A 176 12.78 12.69 6.41
N VAL A 177 13.42 11.52 6.29
CA VAL A 177 12.78 10.33 5.70
C VAL A 177 11.70 9.80 6.64
N CYS A 178 11.99 9.69 7.95
CA CYS A 178 11.02 9.31 8.97
C CYS A 178 9.81 10.24 8.97
N ASP A 179 10.04 11.55 8.92
CA ASP A 179 9.02 12.58 8.87
C ASP A 179 8.11 12.43 7.63
N VAL A 180 8.68 12.26 6.43
CA VAL A 180 7.89 11.99 5.21
C VAL A 180 7.08 10.70 5.32
N ILE A 181 7.64 9.64 5.92
CA ILE A 181 6.91 8.38 6.16
C ILE A 181 5.70 8.63 7.07
N ASP A 182 5.88 9.35 8.18
CA ASP A 182 4.79 9.67 9.11
C ASP A 182 3.70 10.50 8.45
N LYS A 183 4.08 11.54 7.68
CA LYS A 183 3.13 12.36 6.93
C LYS A 183 2.33 11.54 5.92
N LYS A 184 2.97 10.66 5.15
CA LYS A 184 2.30 9.79 4.18
C LYS A 184 1.40 8.75 4.85
N ILE A 185 1.80 8.21 6.01
CA ILE A 185 0.94 7.29 6.78
C ILE A 185 -0.28 8.04 7.32
N ASN A 186 -0.12 9.26 7.83
CA ASN A 186 -1.23 10.09 8.27
C ASN A 186 -2.21 10.41 7.11
N ILE A 187 -1.69 10.80 5.95
CA ILE A 187 -2.49 10.99 4.73
C ILE A 187 -3.23 9.71 4.34
N LEU A 188 -2.55 8.56 4.40
CA LEU A 188 -3.14 7.25 4.11
C LEU A 188 -4.30 6.95 5.06
N ASP A 189 -4.12 7.14 6.36
CA ASP A 189 -5.14 6.87 7.37
C ASP A 189 -6.32 7.85 7.21
N PHE A 190 -6.04 9.13 6.95
CA PHE A 190 -7.03 10.16 6.67
C PHE A 190 -7.94 9.80 5.48
N GLN A 191 -7.36 9.45 4.32
CA GLN A 191 -8.19 9.10 3.17
C GLN A 191 -8.94 7.77 3.37
N HIS A 192 -8.35 6.83 4.12
CA HIS A 192 -8.95 5.51 4.34
C HIS A 192 -10.24 5.60 5.16
N ALA A 193 -10.36 6.59 6.05
CA ALA A 193 -11.58 6.85 6.81
C ALA A 193 -12.83 7.02 5.91
N THR A 194 -12.66 7.40 4.63
CA THR A 194 -13.77 7.47 3.65
C THR A 194 -14.51 6.15 3.49
N ILE A 195 -13.81 5.02 3.61
CA ILE A 195 -14.41 3.69 3.52
C ILE A 195 -15.35 3.44 4.69
N ASP A 196 -14.91 3.77 5.91
CA ASP A 196 -15.71 3.59 7.12
C ASP A 196 -16.91 4.55 7.13
N ILE A 197 -16.72 5.80 6.69
CA ILE A 197 -17.81 6.76 6.50
C ILE A 197 -18.85 6.20 5.51
N SER A 198 -18.42 5.70 4.35
CA SER A 198 -19.29 5.10 3.33
C SER A 198 -20.01 3.85 3.85
N LYS A 199 -19.31 3.02 4.63
CA LYS A 199 -19.86 1.82 5.27
C LYS A 199 -20.97 2.17 6.24
N ASN A 200 -20.76 3.19 7.07
CA ASN A 200 -21.77 3.68 8.00
C ASN A 200 -22.99 4.23 7.27
N GLN A 201 -22.78 5.05 6.23
CA GLN A 201 -23.85 5.60 5.40
C GLN A 201 -24.68 4.54 4.67
N LEU A 202 -24.06 3.44 4.24
CA LEU A 202 -24.71 2.36 3.48
C LEU A 202 -25.11 1.16 4.35
N SER A 203 -24.89 1.21 5.66
CA SER A 203 -25.12 0.09 6.59
C SER A 203 -26.55 -0.42 6.56
N TYR A 204 -27.54 0.47 6.56
CA TYR A 204 -28.96 0.11 6.44
C TYR A 204 -29.26 -0.66 5.14
N LEU A 205 -28.69 -0.20 4.02
CA LEU A 205 -28.88 -0.84 2.72
C LEU A 205 -28.20 -2.22 2.66
N LEU A 206 -26.99 -2.33 3.24
CA LEU A 206 -26.28 -3.61 3.37
C LEU A 206 -27.10 -4.61 4.19
N GLN A 207 -27.61 -4.19 5.35
CA GLN A 207 -28.42 -5.03 6.23
C GLN A 207 -29.67 -5.55 5.51
N LYS A 208 -30.40 -4.65 4.83
CA LYS A 208 -31.58 -5.02 4.04
C LYS A 208 -31.28 -6.09 2.99
N ILE A 209 -30.19 -5.96 2.24
CA ILE A 209 -29.84 -6.91 1.17
C ILE A 209 -29.44 -8.28 1.74
N ILE A 210 -28.76 -8.29 2.89
CA ILE A 210 -28.40 -9.53 3.61
C ILE A 210 -29.68 -10.25 4.06
N ASP A 211 -30.60 -9.52 4.70
CA ASP A 211 -31.82 -10.08 5.27
C ASP A 211 -32.77 -10.62 4.18
N GLU A 212 -32.90 -9.88 3.07
CA GLU A 212 -33.77 -10.24 1.96
C GLU A 212 -33.15 -11.29 1.01
N LYS A 213 -31.90 -11.71 1.23
CA LYS A 213 -31.10 -12.60 0.34
C LYS A 213 -31.13 -12.17 -1.13
N GLN A 214 -31.28 -10.87 -1.40
CA GLN A 214 -31.41 -10.38 -2.76
C GLN A 214 -30.07 -10.49 -3.49
N ILE A 215 -30.11 -11.05 -4.70
CA ILE A 215 -28.96 -11.06 -5.60
C ILE A 215 -29.12 -9.85 -6.51
N VAL A 216 -28.19 -8.90 -6.43
CA VAL A 216 -28.15 -7.76 -7.35
C VAL A 216 -27.76 -8.28 -8.74
N LYS A 217 -28.75 -8.39 -9.63
CA LYS A 217 -28.56 -8.87 -11.01
C LYS A 217 -28.56 -7.76 -12.07
N ILE A 218 -28.96 -6.54 -11.70
CA ILE A 218 -29.16 -5.45 -12.64
C ILE A 218 -27.99 -4.47 -12.54
N MET A 219 -27.40 -4.12 -13.69
CA MET A 219 -26.38 -3.08 -13.79
C MET A 219 -27.04 -1.70 -13.59
N PRO A 220 -26.59 -0.89 -12.62
CA PRO A 220 -27.14 0.45 -12.42
C PRO A 220 -26.86 1.39 -13.59
N ASN A 221 -27.77 2.32 -13.84
CA ASN A 221 -27.70 3.31 -14.93
C ASN A 221 -27.17 4.68 -14.51
N ALA A 222 -26.83 4.86 -13.23
CA ALA A 222 -26.28 6.08 -12.66
C ALA A 222 -25.07 5.74 -11.78
N LEU A 223 -24.08 6.64 -11.73
CA LEU A 223 -22.83 6.43 -10.98
C LEU A 223 -23.08 6.16 -9.49
N ASP A 224 -24.03 6.86 -8.87
CA ASP A 224 -24.40 6.65 -7.46
C ASP A 224 -24.95 5.24 -7.19
N GLY A 225 -25.83 4.76 -8.07
CA GLY A 225 -26.34 3.39 -8.00
C GLY A 225 -25.23 2.37 -8.23
N PHE A 226 -24.34 2.66 -9.19
CA PHE A 226 -23.19 1.81 -9.51
C PHE A 226 -22.25 1.66 -8.32
N PHE A 227 -21.97 2.77 -7.62
CA PHE A 227 -21.21 2.80 -6.38
C PHE A 227 -21.84 1.97 -5.28
N LYS A 228 -23.13 2.20 -4.98
CA LYS A 228 -23.85 1.42 -3.96
C LYS A 228 -23.76 -0.07 -4.24
N VAL A 229 -24.02 -0.48 -5.48
CA VAL A 229 -23.97 -1.91 -5.86
C VAL A 229 -22.57 -2.48 -5.75
N CYS A 230 -21.55 -1.80 -6.27
CA CYS A 230 -20.15 -2.26 -6.13
C CYS A 230 -19.76 -2.37 -4.66
N PHE A 231 -20.13 -1.38 -3.83
CA PHE A 231 -19.88 -1.38 -2.40
C PHE A 231 -20.53 -2.57 -1.69
N ILE A 232 -21.80 -2.86 -2.01
CA ILE A 232 -22.51 -4.02 -1.48
C ILE A 232 -21.83 -5.32 -1.89
N LEU A 233 -21.54 -5.48 -3.18
CA LEU A 233 -20.92 -6.71 -3.69
C LEU A 233 -19.52 -6.92 -3.08
N ASP A 234 -18.75 -5.86 -2.88
CA ASP A 234 -17.44 -5.91 -2.24
C ASP A 234 -17.52 -6.39 -0.79
N ASN A 235 -18.46 -5.83 0.00
CA ASN A 235 -18.68 -6.23 1.39
C ASN A 235 -19.28 -7.64 1.53
N LEU A 236 -19.98 -8.14 0.51
CA LEU A 236 -20.50 -9.51 0.46
C LEU A 236 -19.53 -10.51 -0.16
N GLU A 237 -18.33 -10.06 -0.57
CA GLU A 237 -17.34 -10.86 -1.32
C GLU A 237 -17.93 -11.51 -2.59
N LYS A 238 -18.86 -10.81 -3.27
CA LYS A 238 -19.52 -11.26 -4.50
C LYS A 238 -18.93 -10.56 -5.73
N ILE A 239 -19.08 -11.20 -6.88
CA ILE A 239 -18.61 -10.71 -8.17
C ILE A 239 -19.82 -10.53 -9.09
N PRO A 240 -19.98 -9.38 -9.77
CA PRO A 240 -21.08 -9.21 -10.71
C PRO A 240 -20.90 -10.10 -11.95
N GLU A 241 -22.01 -10.51 -12.56
CA GLU A 241 -21.98 -11.17 -13.87
C GLU A 241 -21.49 -10.18 -14.95
N ASN A 242 -20.67 -10.65 -15.90
CA ASN A 242 -20.10 -9.84 -16.98
C ASN A 242 -19.26 -8.62 -16.53
N VAL A 243 -18.33 -8.81 -15.58
CA VAL A 243 -17.44 -7.78 -15.03
C VAL A 243 -16.76 -6.88 -16.07
N ASN A 244 -16.32 -7.42 -17.23
CA ASN A 244 -15.70 -6.61 -18.28
C ASN A 244 -16.66 -5.54 -18.83
N MET A 245 -17.94 -5.88 -19.03
CA MET A 245 -18.96 -4.93 -19.51
C MET A 245 -19.21 -3.84 -18.46
N TRP A 246 -19.29 -4.22 -17.19
CA TRP A 246 -19.45 -3.28 -16.08
C TRP A 246 -18.28 -2.31 -16.01
N LEU A 247 -17.05 -2.81 -16.19
CA LEU A 247 -15.86 -1.96 -16.20
C LEU A 247 -15.88 -0.97 -17.36
N VAL A 248 -16.20 -1.41 -18.58
CA VAL A 248 -16.28 -0.50 -19.75
C VAL A 248 -17.38 0.55 -19.56
N TYR A 249 -18.54 0.16 -19.02
CA TYR A 249 -19.63 1.09 -18.73
C TYR A 249 -19.22 2.10 -17.64
N LEU A 250 -18.59 1.65 -16.56
CA LEU A 250 -18.06 2.52 -15.51
C LEU A 250 -17.07 3.55 -16.07
N LEU A 251 -16.15 3.12 -16.94
CA LEU A 251 -15.14 3.97 -17.58
C LEU A 251 -15.74 5.06 -18.48
N SER A 252 -17.00 4.94 -18.90
CA SER A 252 -17.69 5.99 -19.65
C SER A 252 -18.02 7.23 -18.80
N TYR A 253 -18.19 7.08 -17.48
CA TYR A 253 -18.43 8.23 -16.59
C TYR A 253 -17.23 9.17 -16.48
N ALA A 254 -16.02 8.67 -16.73
CA ALA A 254 -14.80 9.48 -16.67
C ALA A 254 -14.75 10.61 -17.73
N ASP A 255 -15.56 10.53 -18.81
CA ASP A 255 -15.66 11.62 -19.79
C ASP A 255 -16.46 12.83 -19.29
N GLN A 256 -17.18 12.68 -18.19
CA GLN A 256 -17.96 13.75 -17.59
C GLN A 256 -17.06 14.62 -16.71
N LYS A 257 -17.46 15.88 -16.53
CA LYS A 257 -16.85 16.75 -15.52
C LYS A 257 -17.40 16.34 -14.15
N LEU A 258 -16.57 15.64 -13.38
CA LEU A 258 -16.94 15.12 -12.06
C LEU A 258 -16.34 16.01 -10.97
N ASN A 259 -17.03 16.16 -9.84
CA ASN A 259 -16.39 16.67 -8.62
C ASN A 259 -15.61 15.52 -7.94
N SER A 260 -14.90 15.82 -6.85
CA SER A 260 -14.09 14.82 -6.17
C SER A 260 -14.90 13.69 -5.53
N TYR A 261 -16.12 13.94 -5.07
CA TYR A 261 -16.98 12.89 -4.51
C TYR A 261 -17.43 11.90 -5.58
N ASP A 262 -17.79 12.38 -6.76
CA ASP A 262 -18.14 11.52 -7.89
C ASP A 262 -16.91 10.77 -8.44
N LEU A 263 -15.73 11.41 -8.46
CA LEU A 263 -14.48 10.70 -8.76
C LEU A 263 -14.18 9.62 -7.72
N PHE A 264 -14.41 9.87 -6.43
CA PHE A 264 -14.26 8.86 -5.39
C PHE A 264 -15.15 7.65 -5.67
N LYS A 265 -16.43 7.86 -5.99
CA LYS A 265 -17.37 6.78 -6.35
C LYS A 265 -16.86 5.99 -7.55
N LEU A 266 -16.47 6.69 -8.62
CA LEU A 266 -15.94 6.11 -9.84
C LEU A 266 -14.69 5.26 -9.57
N VAL A 267 -13.72 5.81 -8.85
CA VAL A 267 -12.43 5.17 -8.56
C VAL A 267 -12.60 4.00 -7.58
N TYR A 268 -13.50 4.10 -6.60
CA TYR A 268 -13.86 2.96 -5.74
C TYR A 268 -14.40 1.79 -6.57
N CYS A 269 -15.34 2.07 -7.49
CA CYS A 269 -15.89 1.04 -8.37
C CYS A 269 -14.82 0.46 -9.29
N LEU A 270 -13.91 1.30 -9.77
CA LEU A 270 -12.80 0.89 -10.63
C LEU A 270 -11.90 -0.07 -9.86
N ASP A 271 -11.52 0.27 -8.63
CA ASP A 271 -10.74 -0.57 -7.73
C ASP A 271 -11.40 -1.92 -7.46
N PHE A 272 -12.73 -1.94 -7.27
CA PHE A 272 -13.47 -3.18 -7.07
C PHE A 272 -13.51 -4.05 -8.32
N LEU A 273 -13.85 -3.48 -9.48
CA LEU A 273 -14.08 -4.24 -10.71
C LEU A 273 -12.79 -4.64 -11.40
N TYR A 274 -11.81 -3.74 -11.44
CA TYR A 274 -10.55 -3.90 -12.18
C TYR A 274 -9.94 -5.28 -11.85
N PRO A 275 -9.60 -5.65 -10.60
CA PRO A 275 -8.98 -6.95 -10.29
C PRO A 275 -9.72 -8.19 -10.74
N LYS A 276 -11.02 -8.08 -10.98
CA LYS A 276 -11.92 -9.18 -11.36
C LYS A 276 -12.06 -9.34 -12.88
N THR A 277 -11.39 -8.49 -13.67
CA THR A 277 -11.41 -8.53 -15.14
C THR A 277 -10.12 -9.14 -15.72
N LYS A 278 -10.15 -9.44 -17.02
CA LYS A 278 -8.94 -9.55 -17.85
C LYS A 278 -9.14 -8.64 -19.05
N LEU A 279 -8.27 -7.66 -19.21
CA LEU A 279 -8.41 -6.65 -20.25
C LEU A 279 -7.81 -7.15 -21.56
N ARG A 280 -8.60 -7.07 -22.62
CA ARG A 280 -8.11 -7.13 -24.00
C ARG A 280 -7.46 -5.80 -24.36
N LYS A 281 -6.69 -5.77 -25.45
CA LYS A 281 -5.93 -4.59 -25.87
C LYS A 281 -6.78 -3.31 -25.93
N ASN A 282 -7.94 -3.36 -26.58
CA ASN A 282 -8.85 -2.21 -26.69
C ASN A 282 -9.43 -1.77 -25.33
N GLU A 283 -9.77 -2.70 -24.45
CA GLU A 283 -10.25 -2.41 -23.09
C GLU A 283 -9.13 -1.80 -22.24
N LEU A 284 -7.89 -2.28 -22.41
CA LEU A 284 -6.70 -1.75 -21.75
C LEU A 284 -6.39 -0.32 -22.21
N ASP A 285 -6.37 -0.08 -23.53
CA ASP A 285 -6.13 1.25 -24.10
C ASP A 285 -7.17 2.26 -23.60
N LEU A 286 -8.44 1.83 -23.52
CA LEU A 286 -9.52 2.63 -22.93
C LEU A 286 -9.25 2.90 -21.44
N ALA A 287 -8.95 1.88 -20.64
CA ALA A 287 -8.67 2.05 -19.21
C ALA A 287 -7.50 3.01 -18.96
N VAL A 288 -6.41 2.88 -19.71
CA VAL A 288 -5.24 3.77 -19.63
C VAL A 288 -5.62 5.21 -19.97
N LYS A 289 -6.39 5.43 -21.05
CA LYS A 289 -6.89 6.76 -21.41
C LYS A 289 -7.71 7.38 -20.27
N LYS A 290 -8.61 6.62 -19.67
CA LYS A 290 -9.48 7.13 -18.59
C LYS A 290 -8.73 7.36 -17.29
N ILE A 291 -7.75 6.51 -16.95
CA ILE A 291 -6.88 6.72 -15.79
C ILE A 291 -6.14 8.06 -15.90
N LYS A 292 -5.60 8.37 -17.08
CA LYS A 292 -4.94 9.67 -17.34
C LYS A 292 -5.92 10.83 -17.16
N LEU A 293 -7.13 10.72 -17.74
CA LEU A 293 -8.16 11.74 -17.62
C LEU A 293 -8.60 11.99 -16.17
N ILE A 294 -8.80 10.91 -15.39
CA ILE A 294 -9.12 11.01 -13.96
C ILE A 294 -8.00 11.74 -13.21
N MET A 295 -6.74 11.42 -13.47
CA MET A 295 -5.60 12.11 -12.83
C MET A 295 -5.50 13.58 -13.22
N GLU A 296 -5.81 13.94 -14.46
CA GLU A 296 -5.88 15.33 -14.91
C GLU A 296 -6.96 16.11 -14.16
N GLN A 297 -8.16 15.52 -13.99
CA GLN A 297 -9.23 16.13 -13.19
C GLN A 297 -8.78 16.35 -11.74
N ILE A 298 -8.22 15.34 -11.08
CA ILE A 298 -7.74 15.47 -9.70
C ILE A 298 -6.68 16.57 -9.57
N LYS A 299 -5.72 16.63 -10.50
CA LYS A 299 -4.68 17.67 -10.52
C LYS A 299 -5.27 19.07 -10.65
N SER A 300 -6.36 19.23 -11.39
CA SER A 300 -7.03 20.53 -11.56
C SER A 300 -7.68 21.06 -10.27
N PHE A 301 -7.95 20.19 -9.29
CA PHE A 301 -8.56 20.57 -8.01
C PHE A 301 -7.52 21.03 -6.98
N ALA A 302 -6.25 20.66 -7.15
CA ALA A 302 -5.19 20.95 -6.19
C ALA A 302 -4.96 22.46 -5.99
N LYS A 303 -4.77 22.86 -4.74
CA LYS A 303 -4.47 24.23 -4.33
C LYS A 303 -3.05 24.36 -3.80
N ASP A 304 -2.60 25.60 -3.64
CA ASP A 304 -1.23 25.91 -3.20
C ASP A 304 -1.01 25.73 -1.71
N ASP A 305 -2.08 25.63 -0.92
CA ASP A 305 -2.11 25.35 0.52
C ASP A 305 -2.10 23.85 0.84
N GLY A 306 -2.09 22.98 -0.18
CA GLY A 306 -2.10 21.52 -0.01
C GLY A 306 -3.51 20.91 0.02
N SER A 307 -4.57 21.73 -0.02
CA SER A 307 -5.95 21.28 -0.13
C SER A 307 -6.37 20.99 -1.58
N TYR A 308 -7.57 20.42 -1.74
CA TYR A 308 -8.24 20.24 -3.02
C TYR A 308 -9.60 20.94 -2.99
N TYR A 309 -10.04 21.42 -4.16
CA TYR A 309 -11.32 22.08 -4.32
C TYR A 309 -11.88 21.89 -5.73
N SER A 310 -12.94 21.11 -5.82
CA SER A 310 -13.64 20.69 -7.02
C SER A 310 -15.03 21.31 -7.13
N ASP A 311 -15.73 21.50 -6.02
CA ASP A 311 -17.10 21.99 -5.96
C ASP A 311 -17.35 22.83 -4.70
N LYS A 312 -18.21 23.86 -4.80
CA LYS A 312 -18.56 24.76 -3.69
C LYS A 312 -19.39 24.08 -2.59
N SER A 313 -20.08 23.00 -2.93
CA SER A 313 -20.95 22.23 -2.02
C SER A 313 -20.20 21.21 -1.18
N ILE A 314 -18.93 20.94 -1.49
CA ILE A 314 -18.07 20.01 -0.75
C ILE A 314 -17.09 20.83 0.08
N SER A 315 -16.92 20.48 1.36
CA SER A 315 -15.93 21.15 2.20
C SER A 315 -14.50 20.83 1.68
N PRO A 316 -13.55 21.78 1.74
CA PRO A 316 -12.17 21.54 1.29
C PRO A 316 -11.52 20.32 1.94
N LEU A 317 -11.87 20.01 3.20
CA LEU A 317 -11.36 18.83 3.91
C LEU A 317 -11.87 17.52 3.29
N GLU A 318 -13.16 17.42 2.99
CA GLU A 318 -13.74 16.23 2.35
C GLU A 318 -13.27 16.11 0.89
N ASP A 319 -13.17 17.22 0.18
CA ASP A 319 -12.67 17.27 -1.18
C ASP A 319 -11.22 16.73 -1.26
N THR A 320 -10.39 17.16 -0.31
CA THR A 320 -9.02 16.67 -0.12
C THR A 320 -9.01 15.17 0.19
N ARG A 321 -9.91 14.69 1.07
CA ARG A 321 -10.04 13.27 1.41
C ARG A 321 -10.34 12.41 0.17
N TYR A 322 -11.32 12.82 -0.63
CA TYR A 322 -11.72 12.09 -1.85
C TYR A 322 -10.62 12.10 -2.91
N CYS A 323 -9.94 13.24 -3.12
CA CYS A 323 -8.83 13.35 -4.06
C CYS A 323 -7.66 12.44 -3.65
N LEU A 324 -7.29 12.41 -2.37
CA LEU A 324 -6.20 11.57 -1.86
C LEU A 324 -6.54 10.08 -1.95
N PHE A 325 -7.81 9.70 -1.72
CA PHE A 325 -8.27 8.34 -1.99
C PHE A 325 -8.06 7.99 -3.48
N CYS A 326 -8.48 8.86 -4.38
CA CYS A 326 -8.36 8.61 -5.81
C CYS A 326 -6.90 8.49 -6.26
N ILE A 327 -6.01 9.39 -5.82
CA ILE A 327 -4.56 9.34 -6.12
C ILE A 327 -4.00 7.98 -5.70
N ASN A 328 -4.31 7.57 -4.47
CA ASN A 328 -3.81 6.34 -3.87
C ASN A 328 -4.17 5.08 -4.68
N ILE A 329 -5.40 5.03 -5.19
CA ILE A 329 -5.89 3.90 -5.99
C ILE A 329 -5.36 3.96 -7.43
N ILE A 330 -5.38 5.14 -8.06
CA ILE A 330 -4.91 5.27 -9.44
C ILE A 330 -3.41 4.96 -9.56
N GLU A 331 -2.60 5.31 -8.56
CA GLU A 331 -1.19 4.92 -8.51
C GLU A 331 -1.01 3.39 -8.48
N ASP A 332 -1.82 2.67 -7.70
CA ASP A 332 -1.80 1.19 -7.69
C ASP A 332 -2.22 0.62 -9.06
N LEU A 333 -3.30 1.14 -9.64
CA LEU A 333 -3.79 0.68 -10.94
C LEU A 333 -2.77 0.92 -12.05
N THR A 334 -2.10 2.07 -12.02
CA THR A 334 -1.03 2.43 -12.96
C THR A 334 0.08 1.38 -12.91
N GLN A 335 0.50 1.02 -11.71
CA GLN A 335 1.55 0.04 -11.47
C GLN A 335 1.15 -1.38 -11.87
N ASP A 336 -0.07 -1.76 -11.55
CA ASP A 336 -0.63 -3.04 -11.96
C ASP A 336 -0.68 -3.19 -13.48
N ILE A 337 -1.10 -2.13 -14.17
CA ILE A 337 -1.15 -2.10 -15.64
C ILE A 337 0.25 -2.25 -16.23
N ILE A 338 1.23 -1.49 -15.74
CA ILE A 338 2.62 -1.57 -16.21
C ILE A 338 3.14 -3.00 -16.00
N PHE A 339 2.93 -3.59 -14.82
CA PHE A 339 3.46 -4.90 -14.49
C PHE A 339 2.81 -6.05 -15.28
N TYR A 340 1.48 -6.11 -15.33
CA TYR A 340 0.78 -7.26 -15.94
C TYR A 340 0.53 -7.14 -17.43
N TYR A 341 0.51 -5.92 -17.97
CA TYR A 341 0.20 -5.67 -19.38
C TYR A 341 1.35 -5.02 -20.15
N GLY A 342 2.45 -4.63 -19.50
CA GLY A 342 3.63 -4.06 -20.17
C GLY A 342 3.31 -2.76 -20.91
N ASN A 343 2.57 -1.85 -20.28
CA ASN A 343 2.14 -0.61 -20.91
C ASN A 343 3.16 0.53 -20.70
N ASP A 344 3.89 0.88 -21.75
CA ASP A 344 4.92 1.93 -21.70
C ASP A 344 4.36 3.37 -21.74
N SER A 345 3.06 3.53 -21.97
CA SER A 345 2.44 4.87 -22.05
C SER A 345 2.16 5.48 -20.67
N LEU A 346 2.24 4.67 -19.61
CA LEU A 346 2.10 5.11 -18.23
C LEU A 346 3.47 5.28 -17.60
N LYS A 347 3.64 6.38 -16.84
CA LYS A 347 4.86 6.58 -16.07
C LYS A 347 4.85 5.64 -14.87
N LEU A 348 5.98 4.97 -14.65
CA LEU A 348 6.22 4.21 -13.43
C LEU A 348 6.15 5.14 -12.21
N ILE A 349 5.21 4.85 -11.32
CA ILE A 349 5.17 5.41 -9.97
C ILE A 349 6.35 4.85 -9.17
N THR A 350 7.02 5.64 -8.34
CA THR A 350 8.19 5.18 -7.57
C THR A 350 8.01 5.36 -6.07
N ARG A 351 7.00 6.12 -5.66
CA ARG A 351 6.60 6.38 -4.27
C ARG A 351 5.09 6.44 -4.17
N ILE A 352 4.54 6.09 -3.01
CA ILE A 352 3.10 6.26 -2.73
C ILE A 352 2.83 7.76 -2.49
N TYR A 353 1.75 8.29 -3.06
CA TYR A 353 1.46 9.72 -3.14
C TYR A 353 2.50 10.51 -3.94
N GLU A 354 3.04 9.92 -5.03
CA GLU A 354 3.93 10.63 -5.96
C GLU A 354 3.20 11.74 -6.71
N ASN A 355 1.89 11.58 -6.96
CA ASN A 355 1.06 12.57 -7.65
C ASN A 355 0.40 13.59 -6.74
N THR A 356 0.62 13.53 -5.43
CA THR A 356 0.22 14.60 -4.50
C THR A 356 1.21 15.76 -4.66
N LYS A 357 0.70 16.98 -4.89
CA LYS A 357 1.50 18.16 -5.23
C LYS A 357 2.57 18.48 -4.18
N ASP A 358 2.19 18.49 -2.90
CA ASP A 358 3.07 18.81 -1.78
C ASP A 358 2.60 18.04 -0.53
N ILE A 359 3.40 17.05 -0.11
CA ILE A 359 3.08 16.19 1.03
C ILE A 359 3.05 16.97 2.35
N ASP A 360 3.94 17.94 2.52
CA ASP A 360 4.07 18.69 3.77
C ASP A 360 2.87 19.60 3.95
N LYS A 361 2.50 20.34 2.89
CA LYS A 361 1.32 21.21 2.93
C LYS A 361 0.02 20.44 3.07
N THR A 362 -0.13 19.35 2.31
CA THR A 362 -1.32 18.49 2.44
C THR A 362 -1.43 17.91 3.85
N TYR A 363 -0.32 17.48 4.45
CA TYR A 363 -0.30 17.03 5.84
C TYR A 363 -0.69 18.15 6.82
N SER A 364 -0.13 19.35 6.69
CA SER A 364 -0.50 20.49 7.51
C SER A 364 -1.98 20.80 7.41
N PHE A 365 -2.51 20.94 6.19
CA PHE A 365 -3.93 21.24 5.95
C PHE A 365 -4.89 20.21 6.57
N ILE A 366 -4.53 18.93 6.58
CA ILE A 366 -5.38 17.85 7.14
C ILE A 366 -5.41 17.88 8.67
N ASN A 367 -4.36 18.40 9.31
CA ASN A 367 -4.18 18.37 10.77
C ASN A 367 -4.33 19.75 11.45
N GLU A 368 -4.65 20.79 10.68
CA GLU A 368 -5.16 22.09 11.16
C GLU A 368 -6.64 21.99 11.54
#